data_AF-A0A7C3AGY0-F1
#
_entry.id   AF-A0A7C3AGY0-F1
#
_cell.length_a   1.000
_cell.length_b   1.000
_cell.length_c   1.000
_cell.angle_alpha   90.00
_cell.angle_beta   90.00
_cell.angle_gamma   90.00
#
_symmetry.space_group_name_H-M   'P 1'
#
loop_
_entity.id
_entity.type
_entity.pdbx_description
1 polymer ?
#
loop_
_entity_poly.entity_id
_entity_poly.type
_entity_poly.pdbx_seq_one_letter_code
_entity_poly.pdbx_strand_id
1 'polypeptide(L)' 'MDRIEVKGESIECWDCGASFYLTAEEAEWFDRRGLHKPRRCPGCRKARHKRNPPTNYDEIIAQAKALFPNDYRQGVRQ' A
#
# COMPACT_ATOMS: atom_id res chain seq x y z
N MET A 1 -35.11 0.03 -2.06
CA MET A 1 -33.84 0.12 -1.32
C MET A 1 -32.87 -0.86 -1.96
N ASP A 2 -32.08 -0.39 -2.92
CA ASP A 2 -31.18 -1.24 -3.68
C ASP A 2 -29.99 -1.70 -2.82
N ARG A 3 -29.78 -3.02 -2.77
CA ARG A 3 -28.71 -3.65 -1.99
C ARG A 3 -27.41 -3.52 -2.80
N ILE A 4 -26.49 -2.67 -2.35
CA ILE A 4 -25.17 -2.52 -2.99
C ILE A 4 -24.43 -3.86 -2.89
N GLU A 5 -24.15 -4.48 -4.03
CA GLU A 5 -23.39 -5.72 -4.11
C GLU A 5 -21.89 -5.40 -4.21
N VAL A 6 -21.17 -5.59 -3.10
CA VAL A 6 -19.71 -5.41 -3.03
C VAL A 6 -19.00 -6.66 -3.55
N LYS A 7 -18.66 -6.65 -4.84
CA LYS A 7 -17.81 -7.68 -5.45
C LYS A 7 -16.39 -7.63 -4.89
N GLY A 8 -15.81 -8.79 -4.64
CA GLY A 8 -14.47 -8.97 -4.13
C GLY A 8 -14.07 -10.44 -4.09
N GLU A 9 -12.82 -10.69 -3.74
CA GLU A 9 -12.22 -12.01 -3.65
C GLU A 9 -11.61 -12.23 -2.26
N SER A 10 -11.73 -13.44 -1.71
CA SER A 10 -11.04 -13.83 -0.48
C SER A 10 -9.64 -14.34 -0.81
N ILE A 11 -8.63 -13.72 -0.22
CA ILE A 11 -7.21 -14.04 -0.44
C ILE A 11 -6.60 -14.53 0.87
N GLU A 12 -5.81 -15.61 0.81
CA GLU A 12 -5.07 -16.13 1.95
C GLU A 12 -3.77 -15.36 2.18
N CYS A 13 -3.53 -14.94 3.42
CA CYS A 13 -2.29 -14.29 3.80
C CYS A 13 -1.14 -15.30 3.88
N TRP A 14 -0.07 -15.08 3.12
CA TRP A 14 1.09 -15.98 3.15
C TRP A 14 1.80 -16.04 4.52
N ASP A 15 1.83 -14.94 5.29
CA ASP A 15 2.57 -14.93 6.56
C ASP A 15 1.77 -15.57 7.72
N CYS A 16 0.45 -15.42 7.76
CA CYS A 16 -0.38 -15.85 8.91
C CYS A 16 -1.48 -16.85 8.56
N GLY A 17 -1.68 -17.20 7.29
CA GLY A 17 -2.74 -18.09 6.83
C GLY A 17 -4.16 -17.52 6.93
N ALA A 18 -4.32 -16.30 7.44
CA ALA A 18 -5.65 -15.70 7.57
C ALA A 18 -6.20 -15.29 6.20
N SER A 19 -7.44 -15.66 5.92
CA SER A 19 -8.18 -15.16 4.76
C SER A 19 -8.63 -13.72 5.02
N PHE A 20 -8.42 -12.84 4.04
CA PHE A 20 -8.92 -11.48 4.07
C PHE A 20 -9.64 -11.18 2.75
N TYR A 21 -10.65 -10.32 2.81
CA TYR A 21 -11.43 -9.93 1.65
C TYR A 21 -10.76 -8.74 0.96
N LEU A 22 -10.49 -8.88 -0.34
CA LEU A 22 -10.04 -7.80 -1.21
C LEU A 22 -11.20 -7.41 -2.11
N THR A 23 -11.65 -6.17 -2.00
CA THR A 23 -12.74 -5.66 -2.83
C THR A 23 -12.28 -5.43 -4.27
N ALA A 24 -13.20 -5.50 -5.23
CA ALA A 24 -12.91 -5.20 -6.63
C ALA A 24 -12.38 -3.76 -6.81
N GLU A 25 -12.93 -2.81 -6.04
CA GLU A 25 -12.48 -1.42 -6.05
C GLU A 25 -11.03 -1.27 -5.58
N GLU A 26 -10.64 -1.98 -4.51
CA GLU A 26 -9.25 -2.01 -4.05
C GLU A 26 -8.32 -2.66 -5.09
N ALA A 27 -8.73 -3.78 -5.69
CA ALA A 27 -7.98 -4.43 -6.76
C ALA A 27 -7.71 -3.48 -7.95
N GLU A 28 -8.76 -2.81 -8.43
CA GLU A 28 -8.66 -1.80 -9.50
C GLU A 28 -7.80 -0.59 -9.10
N TRP A 29 -7.83 -0.20 -7.81
CA TRP A 29 -6.96 0.86 -7.31
C TRP A 29 -5.48 0.48 -7.39
N PHE A 30 -5.12 -0.77 -7.07
CA PHE A 30 -3.75 -1.26 -7.22
C PHE A 30 -3.35 -1.31 -8.70
N ASP A 31 -4.20 -1.87 -9.56
CA ASP A 31 -3.93 -1.99 -10.99
C ASP A 31 -3.76 -0.62 -11.67
N ARG A 32 -4.63 0.35 -11.37
CA ARG A 32 -4.53 1.73 -11.91
C ARG A 32 -3.24 2.44 -11.50
N ARG A 33 -2.64 2.06 -10.37
CA ARG A 33 -1.35 2.60 -9.89
C ARG A 33 -0.15 1.80 -10.38
N GLY A 34 -0.37 0.74 -11.17
CA GLY A 34 0.70 -0.18 -11.59
C GLY A 34 1.30 -0.95 -10.42
N LEU A 35 0.53 -1.15 -9.34
CA LEU A 35 0.95 -1.86 -8.14
C LEU A 35 0.40 -3.29 -8.15
N HIS A 36 1.16 -4.23 -7.61
CA HIS A 36 0.70 -5.59 -7.43
C HIS A 36 -0.26 -5.71 -6.23
N LYS A 37 -1.29 -6.55 -6.37
CA LYS A 37 -2.23 -6.88 -5.30
C LYS A 37 -1.50 -7.41 -4.05
N PRO A 38 -1.95 -7.04 -2.83
CA PRO A 38 -1.31 -7.50 -1.60
C PRO A 38 -1.50 -9.02 -1.42
N ARG A 39 -0.40 -9.74 -1.18
CA ARG A 39 -0.40 -11.15 -0.77
C ARG A 39 -0.49 -11.38 0.74
N ARG A 40 -0.59 -10.29 1.50
CA ARG A 40 -0.56 -10.28 2.97
C ARG A 40 -1.72 -9.46 3.50
N CYS A 41 -2.32 -9.93 4.60
CA CYS A 41 -3.38 -9.21 5.27
C CYS A 41 -2.88 -7.86 5.83
N PRO A 42 -3.79 -6.91 6.12
CA PRO A 42 -3.45 -5.61 6.69
C PRO A 42 -2.62 -5.69 7.98
N GLY A 43 -2.91 -6.68 8.84
CA GLY A 43 -2.17 -6.91 10.09
C GLY A 43 -0.70 -7.25 9.85
N CYS A 44 -0.42 -8.22 8.97
CA CYS A 44 0.95 -8.61 8.62
C CYS A 44 1.71 -7.50 7.88
N ARG A 45 1.04 -6.75 7.01
CA ARG A 45 1.63 -5.56 6.37
C ARG A 45 2.08 -4.54 7.41
N LYS A 46 1.22 -4.21 8.37
CA LYS A 46 1.52 -3.26 9.46
C LYS A 46 2.64 -3.79 10.37
N ALA A 47 2.59 -5.07 10.74
CA ALA A 47 3.63 -5.69 11.57
C ALA A 47 5.01 -5.71 10.87
N ARG A 48 5.04 -5.94 9.55
CA ARG A 48 6.28 -5.87 8.76
C ARG A 48 6.83 -4.45 8.71
N HIS A 49 5.98 -3.45 8.54
CA HIS A 49 6.38 -2.05 8.60
C HIS A 49 6.94 -1.65 9.98
N LYS A 50 6.38 -2.17 11.08
CA LYS A 50 6.93 -1.92 12.42
C LYS A 50 8.30 -2.58 12.65
N ARG A 51 8.51 -3.77 12.08
CA ARG A 51 9.78 -4.51 12.20
C ARG A 51 10.93 -3.87 11.42
N ASN A 52 10.61 -3.15 10.33
CA ASN A 52 11.60 -2.43 9.54
C ASN A 52 11.33 -0.92 9.70
N PRO A 53 11.78 -0.32 10.82
CA PRO A 53 11.53 1.10 11.05
C PRO A 53 12.14 1.93 9.91
N PRO A 54 11.54 3.10 9.60
CA PRO A 54 12.07 4.01 8.59
C PRO A 54 13.55 4.27 8.88
N THR A 55 14.36 4.16 7.83
CA THR A 55 15.80 4.40 7.91
C THR A 55 16.07 5.91 7.89
N ASN A 56 17.32 6.32 8.13
CA ASN A 56 17.74 7.71 7.98
C ASN A 56 17.41 8.29 6.58
N TYR A 57 17.34 7.44 5.54
CA TYR A 57 16.87 7.84 4.22
C TYR A 57 15.40 8.31 4.24
N ASP A 58 14.52 7.65 4.98
CA ASP A 58 13.12 8.04 5.11
C ASP A 58 12.96 9.38 5.85
N GLU A 59 13.83 9.65 6.83
CA GLU A 59 13.89 10.94 7.54
C GLU A 59 14.34 12.07 6.60
N ILE A 60 15.39 11.85 5.81
CA ILE A 60 15.86 12.81 4.79
C ILE A 60 14.74 13.11 3.77
N ILE A 61 14.03 12.07 3.32
CA ILE A 61 12.92 12.20 2.38
C ILE A 61 11.73 12.93 3.01
N ALA A 62 11.42 12.69 4.28
CA ALA A 62 10.38 13.40 5.01
C ALA A 62 10.72 14.89 5.18
N GLN A 63 11.98 15.20 5.53
CA GLN A 63 12.47 16.56 5.63
C GLN A 63 12.45 17.27 4.27
N ALA A 64 12.88 16.61 3.20
CA ALA A 64 12.83 17.15 1.84
C ALA A 64 11.40 17.44 1.37
N LYS A 65 10.43 16.56 1.67
CA LYS A 65 9.00 16.78 1.36
C LYS A 65 8.39 17.94 2.16
N ALA A 66 8.82 18.14 3.41
CA ALA A 66 8.36 19.26 4.23
C ALA A 66 8.89 20.61 3.72
N LEU A 67 10.13 20.63 3.25
CA LEU A 67 10.77 21.83 2.70
C LEU A 67 10.34 22.13 1.27
N PHE A 68 10.08 21.10 0.45
CA PHE A 68 9.72 21.22 -0.96
C PHE A 68 8.50 20.34 -1.32
N PRO A 69 7.28 20.78 -0.96
CA PRO A 69 6.06 19.98 -1.14
C PRO A 69 5.72 19.65 -2.61
N ASN A 70 6.17 20.51 -3.54
CA ASN A 70 5.87 20.39 -4.97
C ASN A 70 7.05 19.88 -5.83
N ASP A 71 8.29 19.91 -5.33
CA ASP A 71 9.49 19.56 -6.14
C ASP A 71 10.03 18.14 -5.91
N TYR A 72 9.48 17.39 -4.94
CA TYR A 72 9.92 16.02 -4.63
C TYR A 72 9.80 15.03 -5.83
N ARG A 73 9.11 15.41 -6.91
CA ARG A 73 8.86 14.56 -8.09
C ARG A 73 9.79 14.82 -9.28
N GLN A 74 10.67 15.81 -9.25
CA GLN A 74 11.56 16.11 -10.38
C GLN A 74 13.02 15.85 -10.00
N GLY A 75 13.48 14.62 -10.27
CA GLY A 75 14.85 14.24 -9.96
C GLY A 75 15.31 12.91 -10.53
N VAL A 76 14.87 12.54 -11.74
CA VAL A 76 15.62 11.59 -12.59
C VAL A 76 15.56 12.07 -14.04
N ARG A 77 16.44 13.02 -14.36
CA ARG A 77 16.91 13.25 -15.71
C ARG A 77 18.40 13.54 -15.65
N GLN A 78 19.20 12.62 -16.16
CA GLN A 78 20.26 12.99 -17.08
C GLN A 78 19.74 12.61 -18.46
#